data_AF-A0A4Q6BHI6-F1
#
_entry.id   AF-A0A4Q6BHI6-F1
#
_cell.length_a   1.000
_cell.length_b   1.000
_cell.length_c   1.000
_cell.angle_alpha   90.00
_cell.angle_beta   90.00
_cell.angle_gamma   90.00
#
_symmetry.space_group_name_H-M   'P 1'
#
loop_
_entity.id
_entity.type
_entity.pdbx_description
1 polymer ?
#
loop_
_entity_poly.entity_id
_entity_poly.type
_entity_poly.pdbx_seq_one_letter_code
_entity_poly.pdbx_strand_id
1 'polypeptide(L)'
;MALLALTQECLDAAEGKLPQAPILEDGRKGKRPMRLQVFQNRFIEKWFAQAHPITPGIWFGGIVIYGLYAGLVRHGWLALPLFLAGVLFISLVEYGLHRWLFHFTAHTKEERLRLFLLHGYHHDFPNDPMRLVLPPIAIWPVAAIFITVYWFAFGSYFWPIAGGSALGYIAYDWVHYYTHHFMPKSRAGKFIKRYHMLHHHDSPGQRYGITSPLWDLVFGTYLPTNVMARKPGAGTAPASQSH
;
A
#
# COMPACT_ATOMS: atom_id res chain seq x y z
N MET A 1 -12.91 -5.10 -27.95
CA MET A 1 -11.96 -4.49 -26.98
C MET A 1 -11.79 -5.44 -25.82
N ALA A 2 -10.56 -5.79 -25.44
CA ALA A 2 -10.31 -6.66 -24.29
C ALA A 2 -10.75 -5.96 -22.99
N LEU A 3 -11.36 -6.71 -22.07
CA LEU A 3 -11.95 -6.16 -20.83
C LEU A 3 -10.94 -5.40 -19.98
N LEU A 4 -9.70 -5.90 -19.93
CA LEU A 4 -8.59 -5.35 -19.14
C LEU A 4 -7.54 -4.63 -20.00
N ALA A 5 -7.91 -4.18 -21.21
CA ALA A 5 -7.00 -3.41 -22.04
C ALA A 5 -6.60 -2.10 -21.34
N LEU A 6 -5.29 -1.83 -21.27
CA LEU A 6 -4.73 -0.63 -20.67
C LEU A 6 -4.72 0.54 -21.65
N THR A 7 -4.80 1.75 -21.15
CA THR A 7 -4.63 2.97 -21.97
C THR A 7 -3.16 3.13 -22.37
N GLN A 8 -2.90 3.82 -23.48
CA GLN A 8 -1.52 4.15 -23.88
C GLN A 8 -0.86 5.04 -22.83
N GLU A 9 -1.61 5.97 -22.22
CA GLU A 9 -1.14 6.81 -21.12
C GLU A 9 -0.61 5.97 -19.95
N CYS A 10 -1.32 4.90 -19.57
CA CYS A 10 -0.88 4.00 -18.50
C CYS A 10 0.43 3.28 -18.85
N LEU A 11 0.56 2.82 -20.10
CA LEU A 11 1.78 2.15 -20.57
C LEU A 11 2.97 3.12 -20.61
N ASP A 12 2.74 4.34 -21.08
CA ASP A 12 3.76 5.39 -21.12
C ASP A 12 4.19 5.82 -19.70
N ALA A 13 3.24 5.98 -18.79
CA ALA A 13 3.52 6.31 -17.39
C ALA A 13 4.35 5.21 -16.70
N ALA A 14 4.05 3.92 -16.95
CA ALA A 14 4.86 2.81 -16.44
C ALA A 14 6.31 2.80 -16.96
N GLU A 15 6.56 3.43 -18.11
CA GLU A 15 7.92 3.66 -18.64
C GLU A 15 8.54 4.99 -18.16
N GLY A 16 7.89 5.70 -17.24
CA GLY A 16 8.36 6.97 -16.66
C GLY A 16 7.95 8.21 -17.47
N LYS A 17 7.13 8.06 -18.51
CA LYS A 17 6.64 9.18 -19.33
C LYS A 17 5.33 9.72 -18.74
N LEU A 18 5.45 10.45 -17.64
CA LEU A 18 4.29 11.02 -16.95
C LEU A 18 3.60 12.15 -17.74
N PRO A 19 2.27 12.30 -17.62
CA PRO A 19 1.53 13.42 -18.22
C PRO A 19 2.11 14.76 -17.78
N GLN A 20 2.34 15.65 -18.75
CA GLN A 20 2.83 17.00 -18.48
C GLN A 20 1.69 17.94 -18.07
N ALA A 21 2.05 19.00 -17.35
CA ALA A 21 1.10 20.07 -17.07
C ALA A 21 0.67 20.74 -18.39
N PRO A 22 -0.64 20.97 -18.62
CA PRO A 22 -1.10 21.67 -19.80
C PRO A 22 -0.62 23.13 -19.77
N ILE A 23 -0.45 23.73 -20.95
CA ILE A 23 -0.29 25.18 -21.09
C ILE A 23 -1.69 25.80 -21.12
N LEU A 24 -1.97 26.70 -20.19
CA LEU A 24 -3.24 27.42 -20.11
C LEU A 24 -3.31 28.48 -21.22
N GLU A 25 -4.51 28.98 -21.50
CA GLU A 25 -4.74 29.99 -22.55
C GLU A 25 -3.92 31.28 -22.34
N ASP A 26 -3.57 31.59 -21.10
CA ASP A 26 -2.72 32.73 -20.72
C ASP A 26 -1.21 32.46 -20.79
N GLY A 27 -0.80 31.31 -21.35
CA GLY A 27 0.59 30.89 -21.50
C GLY A 27 1.24 30.33 -20.24
N ARG A 28 0.54 30.29 -19.09
CA ARG A 28 1.08 29.71 -17.85
C ARG A 28 0.99 28.18 -17.86
N LYS A 29 1.91 27.51 -17.17
CA LYS A 29 1.81 26.08 -16.90
C LYS A 29 0.71 25.82 -15.86
N GLY A 30 -0.24 24.96 -16.20
CA GLY A 30 -1.23 24.44 -15.28
C GLY A 30 -0.66 23.45 -14.26
N LYS A 31 -1.53 22.73 -13.56
CA LYS A 31 -1.13 21.62 -12.69
C LYS A 31 -1.10 20.31 -13.47
N ARG A 32 -0.19 19.41 -13.11
CA ARG A 32 -0.23 18.03 -13.63
C ARG A 32 -1.58 17.39 -13.24
N PRO A 33 -2.11 16.48 -14.09
CA PRO A 33 -3.28 15.70 -13.74
C PRO A 33 -3.06 14.97 -12.39
N MET A 34 -4.06 15.04 -11.53
CA MET A 34 -4.06 14.33 -10.24
C MET A 34 -4.28 12.82 -10.39
N ARG A 35 -4.79 12.40 -11.56
CA ARG A 35 -5.16 11.02 -11.89
C ARG A 35 -4.85 10.74 -13.34
N LEU A 36 -4.49 9.49 -13.61
CA LEU A 36 -4.43 8.86 -14.92
C LEU A 36 -5.46 7.73 -15.05
N GLN A 37 -6.08 7.59 -16.23
CA GLN A 37 -7.00 6.48 -16.54
C GLN A 37 -6.19 5.22 -16.88
N VAL A 38 -6.41 4.12 -16.16
CA VAL A 38 -5.62 2.90 -16.34
C VAL A 38 -6.23 2.00 -17.41
N PHE A 39 -7.53 1.74 -17.35
CA PHE A 39 -8.21 0.83 -18.28
C PHE A 39 -8.98 1.57 -19.36
N GLN A 40 -8.95 1.08 -20.59
CA GLN A 40 -9.75 1.61 -21.70
C GLN A 40 -11.25 1.44 -21.42
N ASN A 41 -11.63 0.33 -20.78
CA ASN A 41 -13.01 0.05 -20.43
C ASN A 41 -13.46 0.92 -19.23
N ARG A 42 -14.34 1.88 -19.49
CA ARG A 42 -14.87 2.82 -18.48
C ARG A 42 -15.59 2.14 -17.32
N PHE A 43 -16.22 0.99 -17.55
CA PHE A 43 -16.90 0.24 -16.49
C PHE A 43 -15.88 -0.37 -15.52
N ILE A 44 -14.83 -1.02 -16.03
CA ILE A 44 -13.74 -1.56 -15.19
C ILE A 44 -13.01 -0.44 -14.46
N GLU A 45 -12.66 0.62 -15.18
CA GLU A 45 -11.97 1.78 -14.61
C GLU A 45 -12.74 2.38 -13.42
N LYS A 46 -14.06 2.55 -13.55
CA LYS A 46 -14.89 3.21 -12.54
C LYS A 46 -15.19 2.31 -11.34
N TRP A 47 -15.46 1.03 -11.56
CA TRP A 47 -16.02 0.15 -10.53
C TRP A 47 -15.04 -0.85 -9.95
N PHE A 48 -13.97 -1.19 -10.67
CA PHE A 48 -13.05 -2.26 -10.27
C PHE A 48 -11.61 -1.79 -10.09
N ALA A 49 -11.20 -0.68 -10.73
CA ALA A 49 -9.86 -0.14 -10.65
C ALA A 49 -9.70 1.04 -9.67
N GLN A 50 -10.80 1.46 -9.05
CA GLN A 50 -10.85 2.55 -8.08
C GLN A 50 -11.62 2.08 -6.83
N ALA A 51 -11.30 2.67 -5.69
CA ALA A 51 -11.99 2.40 -4.43
C ALA A 51 -12.04 3.66 -3.55
N HIS A 52 -13.21 3.93 -2.99
CA HIS A 52 -13.36 4.99 -2.00
C HIS A 52 -12.77 4.51 -0.66
N PRO A 53 -12.12 5.36 0.15
CA PRO A 53 -11.49 4.95 1.41
C PRO A 53 -12.41 4.23 2.41
N ILE A 54 -13.73 4.37 2.28
CA ILE A 54 -14.71 3.69 3.12
C ILE A 54 -14.89 2.21 2.75
N THR A 55 -14.55 1.81 1.52
CA THR A 55 -14.89 0.48 0.99
C THR A 55 -14.24 -0.68 1.72
N PRO A 56 -12.98 -0.61 2.23
CA PRO A 56 -12.43 -1.69 3.05
C PRO A 56 -13.30 -1.97 4.29
N GLY A 57 -13.78 -0.92 4.95
CA GLY A 57 -14.67 -1.05 6.10
C GLY A 57 -16.02 -1.68 5.73
N ILE A 58 -16.59 -1.32 4.57
CA ILE A 58 -17.86 -1.90 4.09
C ILE A 58 -17.68 -3.39 3.74
N TRP A 59 -16.62 -3.75 3.02
CA TRP A 59 -16.41 -5.12 2.55
C TRP A 59 -15.99 -6.07 3.67
N PHE A 60 -15.13 -5.62 4.58
CA PHE A 60 -14.49 -6.49 5.56
C PHE A 60 -14.98 -6.28 7.00
N GLY A 61 -15.70 -5.19 7.29
CA GLY A 61 -16.21 -4.92 8.64
C GLY A 61 -17.15 -6.00 9.18
N GLY A 62 -17.95 -6.61 8.30
CA GLY A 62 -18.76 -7.78 8.65
C GLY A 62 -17.92 -8.98 9.09
N ILE A 63 -16.80 -9.25 8.42
CA ILE A 63 -15.86 -10.34 8.76
C ILE A 63 -15.19 -10.06 10.11
N VAL A 64 -14.86 -8.80 10.41
CA VAL A 64 -14.31 -8.39 11.71
C VAL A 64 -15.29 -8.72 12.84
N ILE A 65 -16.52 -8.21 12.73
CA ILE A 65 -17.55 -8.34 13.77
C ILE A 65 -17.94 -9.82 13.94
N TYR A 66 -18.26 -10.50 12.84
CA TYR A 66 -18.67 -11.89 12.88
C TYR A 66 -17.52 -12.82 13.30
N GLY A 67 -16.30 -12.56 12.84
CA GLY A 67 -15.12 -13.35 13.19
C GLY A 67 -14.84 -13.34 14.70
N LEU A 68 -14.90 -12.15 15.32
CA LEU A 68 -14.74 -12.01 16.77
C LEU A 68 -15.90 -12.66 17.52
N TYR A 69 -17.14 -12.41 17.10
CA TYR A 69 -18.34 -12.99 17.72
C TYR A 69 -18.33 -14.53 17.67
N ALA A 70 -18.17 -15.12 16.49
CA ALA A 70 -18.14 -16.56 16.29
C ALA A 70 -16.96 -17.20 17.04
N GLY A 71 -15.81 -16.51 17.08
CA GLY A 71 -14.67 -16.91 17.90
C GLY A 71 -15.02 -17.00 19.38
N LEU A 72 -15.59 -15.92 19.95
CA LEU A 72 -15.96 -15.86 21.37
C LEU A 72 -17.03 -16.91 21.72
N VAL A 73 -18.02 -17.12 20.85
CA VAL A 73 -19.07 -18.13 21.07
C VAL A 73 -18.50 -19.54 21.06
N ARG A 74 -17.58 -19.85 20.14
CA ARG A 74 -17.07 -21.22 19.95
C ARG A 74 -15.90 -21.57 20.86
N HIS A 75 -15.05 -20.58 21.19
CA HIS A 75 -13.76 -20.80 21.86
C HIS A 75 -13.58 -19.95 23.12
N GLY A 76 -14.60 -19.17 23.52
CA GLY A 76 -14.51 -18.28 24.67
C GLY A 76 -13.37 -17.26 24.54
N TRP A 77 -12.69 -16.98 25.64
CA TRP A 77 -11.60 -16.00 25.69
C TRP A 77 -10.39 -16.33 24.81
N LEU A 78 -10.22 -17.60 24.38
CA LEU A 78 -9.17 -17.97 23.43
C LEU A 78 -9.33 -17.24 22.08
N ALA A 79 -10.53 -16.76 21.75
CA ALA A 79 -10.76 -15.96 20.56
C ALA A 79 -9.94 -14.67 20.51
N LEU A 80 -9.67 -14.03 21.66
CA LEU A 80 -8.94 -12.77 21.71
C LEU A 80 -7.49 -12.88 21.23
N PRO A 81 -6.64 -13.78 21.77
CA PRO A 81 -5.28 -13.94 21.26
C PRO A 81 -5.25 -14.44 19.81
N LEU A 82 -6.21 -15.26 19.38
CA LEU A 82 -6.32 -15.69 17.97
C LEU A 82 -6.64 -14.52 17.04
N PHE A 83 -7.55 -13.63 17.47
CA PHE A 83 -7.89 -12.41 16.75
C PHE A 83 -6.68 -11.46 16.68
N LEU A 84 -5.99 -11.25 17.80
CA LEU A 84 -4.76 -10.44 17.83
C LEU A 84 -3.64 -11.06 16.98
N ALA A 85 -3.53 -12.39 16.93
CA ALA A 85 -2.59 -13.08 16.05
C ALA A 85 -2.92 -12.81 14.58
N GLY A 86 -4.20 -12.76 14.19
CA GLY A 86 -4.63 -12.34 12.86
C GLY A 86 -4.22 -10.91 12.52
N VAL A 87 -4.42 -9.95 13.44
CA VAL A 87 -3.99 -8.55 13.27
C VAL A 87 -2.47 -8.48 13.07
N LEU A 88 -1.72 -9.16 13.94
CA LEU A 88 -0.25 -9.17 13.89
C LEU A 88 0.26 -9.83 12.61
N PHE A 89 -0.33 -10.95 12.19
CA PHE A 89 0.04 -11.62 10.96
C PHE A 89 -0.21 -10.74 9.72
N ILE A 90 -1.34 -10.04 9.65
CA ILE A 90 -1.58 -9.12 8.53
C ILE A 90 -0.62 -7.93 8.54
N SER A 91 -0.19 -7.44 9.71
CA SER A 91 0.86 -6.41 9.75
C SER A 91 2.21 -6.91 9.20
N LEU A 92 2.50 -8.22 9.32
CA LEU A 92 3.67 -8.85 8.71
C LEU A 92 3.49 -8.97 7.20
N VAL A 93 2.30 -9.38 6.75
CA VAL A 93 1.95 -9.46 5.33
C VAL A 93 2.06 -8.08 4.68
N GLU A 94 1.54 -7.02 5.32
CA GLU A 94 1.72 -5.63 4.91
C GLU A 94 3.20 -5.34 4.63
N TYR A 95 4.06 -5.57 5.62
CA TYR A 95 5.50 -5.32 5.49
C TYR A 95 6.11 -6.10 4.33
N GLY A 96 5.78 -7.39 4.23
CA GLY A 96 6.33 -8.26 3.19
C GLY A 96 5.88 -7.87 1.78
N LEU A 97 4.59 -7.58 1.60
CA LEU A 97 4.07 -7.10 0.32
C LEU A 97 4.70 -5.77 -0.04
N HIS A 98 4.78 -4.82 0.91
CA HIS A 98 5.33 -3.51 0.64
C HIS A 98 6.82 -3.59 0.26
N ARG A 99 7.61 -4.41 0.95
CA ARG A 99 9.03 -4.57 0.66
C ARG A 99 9.32 -5.35 -0.63
N TRP A 100 8.70 -6.52 -0.79
CA TRP A 100 9.11 -7.48 -1.83
C TRP A 100 8.21 -7.49 -3.06
N LEU A 101 6.94 -7.12 -2.94
CA LEU A 101 6.00 -7.10 -4.07
C LEU A 101 5.78 -5.70 -4.63
N PHE A 102 5.77 -4.68 -3.77
CA PHE A 102 5.50 -3.30 -4.17
C PHE A 102 6.76 -2.49 -4.48
N HIS A 103 7.94 -2.99 -4.05
CA HIS A 103 9.25 -2.35 -4.26
C HIS A 103 10.31 -3.29 -4.84
N PHE A 104 9.90 -4.30 -5.62
CA PHE A 104 10.88 -5.12 -6.34
C PHE A 104 11.61 -4.32 -7.43
N THR A 105 12.82 -4.76 -7.79
CA THR A 105 13.59 -4.12 -8.87
C THR A 105 13.07 -4.63 -10.21
N ALA A 106 12.51 -3.74 -11.03
CA ALA A 106 12.00 -4.06 -12.35
C ALA A 106 13.08 -3.90 -13.43
N HIS A 107 13.33 -4.95 -14.20
CA HIS A 107 14.32 -4.99 -15.28
C HIS A 107 13.68 -4.95 -16.67
N THR A 108 12.51 -5.57 -16.83
CA THR A 108 11.78 -5.64 -18.10
C THR A 108 10.63 -4.63 -18.19
N LYS A 109 10.10 -4.38 -19.39
CA LYS A 109 8.91 -3.53 -19.58
C LYS A 109 7.69 -4.08 -18.84
N GLU A 110 7.48 -5.38 -18.90
CA GLU A 110 6.37 -6.05 -18.21
C GLU A 110 6.50 -5.95 -16.68
N GLU A 111 7.71 -6.07 -16.15
CA GLU A 111 7.99 -5.84 -14.73
C GLU A 111 7.72 -4.40 -14.32
N ARG A 112 8.15 -3.42 -15.11
CA ARG A 112 7.86 -2.00 -14.82
C ARG A 112 6.37 -1.72 -14.83
N LEU A 113 5.64 -2.30 -15.78
CA LEU A 113 4.18 -2.20 -15.82
C LEU A 113 3.52 -2.84 -14.59
N ARG A 114 3.94 -4.05 -14.20
CA ARG A 114 3.42 -4.71 -12.99
C ARG A 114 3.71 -3.88 -11.74
N LEU A 115 4.95 -3.42 -11.58
CA LEU A 115 5.36 -2.56 -10.47
C LEU A 115 4.52 -1.28 -10.42
N PHE A 116 4.32 -0.64 -11.58
CA PHE A 116 3.51 0.56 -11.72
C PHE A 116 2.06 0.31 -11.27
N LEU A 117 1.42 -0.76 -11.75
CA LEU A 117 0.03 -1.09 -11.40
C LEU A 117 -0.14 -1.48 -9.92
N LEU A 118 0.86 -2.13 -9.33
CA LEU A 118 0.81 -2.57 -7.92
C LEU A 118 1.06 -1.42 -6.95
N HIS A 119 2.03 -0.55 -7.22
CA HIS A 119 2.42 0.50 -6.28
C HIS A 119 3.06 1.74 -6.91
N GLY A 120 3.72 1.63 -8.08
CA GLY A 120 4.36 2.78 -8.72
C GLY A 120 3.38 3.91 -9.06
N TYR A 121 2.13 3.58 -9.44
CA TYR A 121 1.07 4.57 -9.64
C TYR A 121 0.86 5.43 -8.40
N HIS A 122 0.87 4.82 -7.21
CA HIS A 122 0.68 5.54 -5.97
C HIS A 122 1.86 6.50 -5.69
N HIS A 123 3.09 6.11 -6.01
CA HIS A 123 4.25 7.00 -5.90
C HIS A 123 4.21 8.16 -6.90
N ASP A 124 3.71 7.93 -8.11
CA ASP A 124 3.62 8.97 -9.16
C ASP A 124 2.41 9.90 -8.97
N PHE A 125 1.29 9.37 -8.45
CA PHE A 125 0.03 10.08 -8.20
C PHE A 125 -0.42 9.95 -6.73
N PRO A 126 0.39 10.39 -5.74
CA PRO A 126 0.11 10.16 -4.31
C PRO A 126 -1.14 10.90 -3.80
N ASN A 127 -1.61 11.89 -4.55
CA ASN A 127 -2.78 12.69 -4.21
C ASN A 127 -4.08 12.15 -4.84
N ASP A 128 -4.07 11.05 -5.61
CA ASP A 128 -5.32 10.45 -6.10
C ASP A 128 -6.06 9.73 -4.96
N PRO A 129 -7.20 10.26 -4.48
CA PRO A 129 -7.87 9.69 -3.33
C PRO A 129 -8.54 8.33 -3.61
N MET A 130 -8.78 7.97 -4.88
CA MET A 130 -9.52 6.74 -5.24
C MET A 130 -8.62 5.57 -5.63
N ARG A 131 -7.29 5.77 -5.65
CA ARG A 131 -6.30 4.76 -6.08
C ARG A 131 -5.19 4.55 -5.06
N LEU A 132 -5.49 4.85 -3.79
CA LEU A 132 -4.59 4.62 -2.67
C LEU A 132 -4.94 3.30 -1.96
N VAL A 133 -6.21 3.13 -1.59
CA VAL A 133 -6.70 1.85 -1.06
C VAL A 133 -6.77 0.82 -2.18
N LEU A 134 -6.53 -0.46 -1.86
CA LEU A 134 -6.54 -1.48 -2.90
C LEU A 134 -7.92 -1.59 -3.56
N PRO A 135 -8.01 -1.43 -4.90
CA PRO A 135 -9.28 -1.47 -5.60
C PRO A 135 -9.81 -2.91 -5.71
N PRO A 136 -11.11 -3.11 -6.00
CA PRO A 136 -11.74 -4.45 -6.04
C PRO A 136 -10.99 -5.48 -6.86
N ILE A 137 -10.45 -5.08 -8.03
CA ILE A 137 -9.71 -5.97 -8.92
C ILE A 137 -8.43 -6.55 -8.27
N ALA A 138 -7.89 -5.87 -7.27
CA ALA A 138 -6.72 -6.31 -6.52
C ALA A 138 -7.11 -7.01 -5.22
N ILE A 139 -7.94 -6.37 -4.39
CA ILE A 139 -8.19 -6.86 -3.03
C ILE A 139 -9.09 -8.10 -2.98
N TRP A 140 -10.11 -8.23 -3.83
CA TRP A 140 -11.02 -9.37 -3.75
C TRP A 140 -10.33 -10.71 -4.09
N PRO A 141 -9.50 -10.82 -5.14
CA PRO A 141 -8.70 -12.02 -5.37
C PRO A 141 -7.77 -12.36 -4.21
N VAL A 142 -7.08 -11.36 -3.64
CA VAL A 142 -6.20 -11.57 -2.49
C VAL A 142 -7.00 -12.07 -1.29
N ALA A 143 -8.13 -11.43 -0.97
CA ALA A 143 -9.01 -11.85 0.11
C ALA A 143 -9.52 -13.29 -0.07
N ALA A 144 -9.91 -13.68 -1.28
CA ALA A 144 -10.33 -15.04 -1.58
C ALA A 144 -9.21 -16.07 -1.32
N ILE A 145 -7.97 -15.75 -1.69
CA ILE A 145 -6.80 -16.58 -1.39
C ILE A 145 -6.60 -16.72 0.12
N PHE A 146 -6.58 -15.61 0.87
CA PHE A 146 -6.38 -15.64 2.32
C PHE A 146 -7.51 -16.39 3.05
N ILE A 147 -8.77 -16.16 2.67
CA ILE A 147 -9.92 -16.89 3.23
C ILE A 147 -9.76 -18.39 2.99
N THR A 148 -9.40 -18.79 1.78
CA THR A 148 -9.19 -20.20 1.42
C THR A 148 -8.05 -20.81 2.23
N VAL A 149 -6.90 -20.16 2.28
CA VAL A 149 -5.74 -20.61 3.06
C VAL A 149 -6.10 -20.75 4.53
N TYR A 150 -6.76 -19.76 5.12
CA TYR A 150 -7.12 -19.79 6.53
C TYR A 150 -8.15 -20.89 6.84
N TRP A 151 -9.10 -21.11 5.94
CA TRP A 151 -10.11 -22.14 6.09
C TRP A 151 -9.45 -23.52 6.25
N PHE A 152 -8.52 -23.84 5.35
CA PHE A 152 -7.80 -25.12 5.39
C PHE A 152 -6.75 -25.20 6.49
N ALA A 153 -6.06 -24.10 6.80
CA ALA A 153 -4.97 -24.09 7.78
C ALA A 153 -5.46 -24.10 9.23
N PHE A 154 -6.57 -23.41 9.53
CA PHE A 154 -6.98 -23.13 10.92
C PHE A 154 -8.30 -23.79 11.33
N GLY A 155 -9.08 -24.35 10.39
CA GLY A 155 -10.28 -25.11 10.68
C GLY A 155 -11.24 -24.36 11.62
N SER A 156 -11.45 -24.90 12.83
CA SER A 156 -12.36 -24.30 13.81
C SER A 156 -11.91 -22.91 14.31
N TYR A 157 -10.62 -22.58 14.22
CA TYR A 157 -10.05 -21.28 14.62
C TYR A 157 -10.07 -20.24 13.49
N PHE A 158 -10.60 -20.59 12.31
CA PHE A 158 -10.68 -19.72 11.14
C PHE A 158 -11.26 -18.34 11.46
N TRP A 159 -12.47 -18.29 12.04
CA TRP A 159 -13.23 -17.05 12.22
C TRP A 159 -12.53 -15.97 13.05
N PRO A 160 -12.00 -16.24 14.27
CA PRO A 160 -11.29 -15.20 15.02
C PRO A 160 -10.03 -14.72 14.30
N ILE A 161 -9.26 -15.62 13.68
CA ILE A 161 -8.02 -15.24 12.94
C ILE A 161 -8.37 -14.41 11.70
N ALA A 162 -9.38 -14.81 10.94
CA ALA A 162 -9.87 -14.09 9.76
C ALA A 162 -10.42 -12.72 10.13
N GLY A 163 -11.19 -12.61 11.23
CA GLY A 163 -11.70 -11.35 11.75
C GLY A 163 -10.58 -10.39 12.16
N GLY A 164 -9.56 -10.89 12.86
CA GLY A 164 -8.39 -10.10 13.23
C GLY A 164 -7.57 -9.65 12.02
N SER A 165 -7.39 -10.55 11.06
CA SER A 165 -6.72 -10.25 9.80
C SER A 165 -7.45 -9.15 9.01
N ALA A 166 -8.77 -9.26 8.89
CA ALA A 166 -9.61 -8.26 8.25
C ALA A 166 -9.49 -6.88 8.93
N LEU A 167 -9.44 -6.85 10.27
CA LEU A 167 -9.23 -5.60 11.02
C LEU A 167 -7.84 -5.01 10.72
N GLY A 168 -6.80 -5.85 10.72
CA GLY A 168 -5.44 -5.43 10.37
C GLY A 168 -5.37 -4.81 8.97
N TYR A 169 -6.04 -5.42 7.99
CA TYR A 169 -6.11 -4.89 6.62
C TYR A 169 -6.87 -3.56 6.54
N ILE A 170 -8.03 -3.44 7.18
CA ILE A 170 -8.78 -2.17 7.23
C ILE A 170 -7.92 -1.08 7.87
N ALA A 171 -7.24 -1.40 8.97
CA ALA A 171 -6.35 -0.46 9.66
C ALA A 171 -5.19 -0.02 8.76
N TYR A 172 -4.60 -0.94 8.00
CA TYR A 172 -3.58 -0.63 7.00
C TYR A 172 -4.05 0.39 5.97
N ASP A 173 -5.14 0.11 5.25
CA ASP A 173 -5.63 0.99 4.18
C ASP A 173 -6.02 2.37 4.72
N TRP A 174 -6.65 2.42 5.90
CA TRP A 174 -7.04 3.68 6.52
C TRP A 174 -5.88 4.47 7.07
N VAL A 175 -4.89 3.83 7.68
CA VAL A 175 -3.67 4.52 8.12
C VAL A 175 -2.92 5.05 6.91
N HIS A 176 -2.75 4.25 5.86
CA HIS A 176 -2.11 4.67 4.62
C HIS A 176 -2.81 5.89 4.02
N TYR A 177 -4.14 5.84 3.87
CA TYR A 177 -4.93 6.96 3.37
C TYR A 177 -4.81 8.20 4.27
N TYR A 178 -4.84 7.99 5.59
CA TYR A 178 -4.70 9.05 6.59
C TYR A 178 -3.36 9.79 6.48
N THR A 179 -2.27 9.06 6.26
CA THR A 179 -0.93 9.66 6.11
C THR A 179 -0.82 10.57 4.90
N HIS A 180 -1.51 10.26 3.80
CA HIS A 180 -1.51 11.08 2.59
C HIS A 180 -2.48 12.26 2.67
N HIS A 181 -3.73 12.02 3.06
CA HIS A 181 -4.80 12.99 2.84
C HIS A 181 -5.16 13.85 4.06
N PHE A 182 -4.57 13.59 5.24
CA PHE A 182 -4.90 14.34 6.46
C PHE A 182 -3.66 14.88 7.16
N MET A 183 -3.88 15.81 8.10
CA MET A 183 -2.84 16.35 8.99
C MET A 183 -3.05 15.81 10.41
N PRO A 184 -2.28 14.80 10.83
CA PRO A 184 -2.46 14.20 12.14
C PRO A 184 -2.14 15.16 13.29
N LYS A 185 -2.98 15.14 14.32
CA LYS A 185 -2.79 15.98 15.52
C LYS A 185 -2.04 15.24 16.63
N SER A 186 -2.25 13.93 16.77
CA SER A 186 -1.62 13.09 17.79
C SER A 186 -0.12 12.88 17.50
N ARG A 187 0.67 12.63 18.55
CA ARG A 187 2.11 12.33 18.43
C ARG A 187 2.35 11.10 17.55
N ALA A 188 1.60 10.01 17.80
CA ALA A 188 1.68 8.78 17.03
C ALA A 188 1.32 9.00 15.55
N GLY A 189 0.22 9.70 15.27
CA GLY A 189 -0.19 9.98 13.89
C GLY A 189 0.82 10.85 13.14
N LYS A 190 1.40 11.87 13.80
CA LYS A 190 2.47 12.69 13.22
C LYS A 190 3.72 11.88 12.91
N PHE A 191 4.07 10.96 13.81
CA PHE A 191 5.19 10.05 13.61
C PHE A 191 4.95 9.15 12.39
N ILE A 192 3.82 8.43 12.33
CA ILE A 192 3.51 7.52 11.22
C ILE A 192 3.43 8.27 9.89
N LYS A 193 2.77 9.44 9.84
CA LYS A 193 2.77 10.27 8.63
C LYS A 193 4.19 10.65 8.21
N ARG A 194 5.01 11.18 9.12
CA ARG A 194 6.38 11.57 8.80
C ARG A 194 7.21 10.36 8.32
N TYR A 195 7.06 9.22 8.98
CA TYR A 195 7.75 7.99 8.64
C TYR A 195 7.42 7.54 7.21
N HIS A 196 6.13 7.52 6.85
CA HIS A 196 5.68 7.18 5.51
C HIS A 196 6.06 8.20 4.43
N MET A 197 5.97 9.50 4.74
CA MET A 197 6.39 10.53 3.78
C MET A 197 7.90 10.47 3.47
N LEU A 198 8.71 10.07 4.45
CA LEU A 198 10.14 9.84 4.23
C LEU A 198 10.39 8.58 3.39
N HIS A 199 9.57 7.55 3.48
CA HIS A 199 9.61 6.43 2.54
C HIS A 199 9.38 6.92 1.10
N HIS A 200 8.34 7.73 0.86
CA HIS A 200 8.04 8.28 -0.48
C HIS A 200 9.14 9.19 -1.05
N HIS A 201 9.81 9.99 -0.23
CA HIS A 201 10.62 11.12 -0.72
C HIS A 201 12.11 11.05 -0.41
N ASP A 202 12.51 10.29 0.60
CA ASP A 202 13.90 10.20 1.07
C ASP A 202 14.48 8.80 0.86
N SER A 203 13.76 7.76 1.27
CA SER A 203 14.28 6.41 1.34
C SER A 203 13.27 5.34 0.87
N PRO A 204 12.97 5.23 -0.44
CA PRO A 204 12.03 4.22 -0.94
C PRO A 204 12.46 2.76 -0.65
N GLY A 205 13.74 2.54 -0.36
CA GLY A 205 14.30 1.25 0.03
C GLY A 205 14.31 0.94 1.53
N GLN A 206 13.68 1.79 2.36
CA GLN A 206 13.58 1.62 3.82
C GLN A 206 12.18 2.06 4.29
N ARG A 207 11.86 1.87 5.57
CA ARG A 207 10.61 2.34 6.19
C ARG A 207 9.36 1.76 5.51
N TYR A 208 9.35 0.45 5.33
CA TYR A 208 8.27 -0.26 4.65
C TYR A 208 7.01 -0.43 5.53
N GLY A 209 7.12 -0.29 6.85
CA GLY A 209 5.94 -0.33 7.71
C GLY A 209 5.06 0.91 7.54
N ILE A 210 3.80 0.72 7.15
CA ILE A 210 2.80 1.78 7.03
C ILE A 210 2.04 1.96 8.34
N THR A 211 1.57 0.86 8.92
CA THR A 211 0.82 0.87 10.19
C THR A 211 1.74 1.08 11.39
N SER A 212 2.94 0.49 11.36
CA SER A 212 3.94 0.61 12.41
C SER A 212 5.34 0.26 11.91
N PRO A 213 6.41 0.75 12.56
CA PRO A 213 7.80 0.38 12.23
C PRO A 213 8.21 -1.01 12.79
N LEU A 214 7.28 -1.80 13.34
CA LEU A 214 7.60 -3.04 14.05
C LEU A 214 8.45 -3.98 13.20
N TRP A 215 8.01 -4.27 11.98
CA TRP A 215 8.72 -5.20 11.09
C TRP A 215 9.96 -4.58 10.47
N ASP A 216 10.01 -3.26 10.31
CA ASP A 216 11.24 -2.57 9.94
C ASP A 216 12.33 -2.75 11.01
N LEU A 217 11.97 -2.72 12.30
CA LEU A 217 12.90 -3.00 13.40
C LEU A 217 13.35 -4.46 13.38
N VAL A 218 12.42 -5.40 13.19
CA VAL A 218 12.71 -6.85 13.16
C VAL A 218 13.64 -7.22 12.00
N PHE A 219 13.41 -6.65 10.81
CA PHE A 219 14.11 -7.02 9.57
C PHE A 219 15.19 -6.03 9.13
N GLY A 220 15.55 -5.06 9.98
CA GLY A 220 16.67 -4.15 9.75
C GLY A 220 16.44 -3.09 8.66
N THR A 221 15.18 -2.72 8.39
CA THR A 221 14.81 -1.65 7.44
C THR A 221 14.32 -0.36 8.11
N TYR A 222 14.46 -0.28 9.44
CA TYR A 222 14.12 0.89 10.23
C TYR A 222 15.14 2.02 10.06
N LEU A 223 14.64 3.23 9.78
CA LEU A 223 15.44 4.45 9.80
C LEU A 223 14.69 5.55 10.57
N PRO A 224 15.26 6.10 11.66
CA PRO A 224 14.62 7.15 12.44
C PRO A 224 14.16 8.35 11.59
N THR A 225 13.07 9.00 11.98
CA THR A 225 12.47 10.09 11.19
C THR A 225 13.29 11.40 11.21
N ASN A 226 14.28 11.51 12.10
CA ASN A 226 15.24 12.61 12.17
C ASN A 226 16.53 12.36 11.37
N VAL A 227 16.66 11.20 10.71
CA VAL A 227 17.82 10.83 9.89
C VAL A 227 17.39 10.73 8.43
N MET A 228 18.08 11.41 7.53
CA MET A 228 17.86 11.29 6.08
C MET A 228 18.67 10.11 5.53
N ALA A 229 18.15 9.43 4.50
CA ALA A 229 18.90 8.40 3.82
C ALA A 229 20.10 8.99 3.08
N ARG A 230 21.24 8.28 3.17
CA ARG A 230 22.47 8.70 2.49
C ARG A 230 22.27 8.49 0.98
N LYS A 231 22.33 9.57 0.19
CA LYS A 231 22.30 9.44 -1.28
C LYS A 231 23.50 8.60 -1.74
N PRO A 232 23.31 7.56 -2.57
CA PRO A 232 24.43 6.91 -3.24
C PRO A 232 25.16 7.96 -4.10
N GLY A 233 26.44 8.21 -3.80
CA GLY A 233 27.31 9.13 -4.56
C GLY A 233 27.84 10.36 -3.82
N ALA A 234 27.38 10.66 -2.60
CA ALA A 234 27.95 11.74 -1.79
C ALA A 234 28.99 11.20 -0.79
N GLY A 235 30.18 10.83 -1.28
CA GLY A 235 31.32 10.56 -0.40
C GLY A 235 32.28 9.46 -0.82
N THR A 236 33.00 9.66 -1.92
CA THR A 236 34.39 9.23 -2.03
C THR A 236 35.17 10.38 -2.64
N ALA A 237 35.76 11.22 -1.79
CA ALA A 237 36.84 12.09 -2.24
C ALA A 237 37.97 11.18 -2.75
N PRO A 238 38.59 11.45 -3.91
CA PRO A 238 39.75 10.68 -4.33
C PRO A 238 40.84 10.89 -3.28
N ALA A 239 41.34 9.78 -2.72
CA ALA A 239 42.53 9.83 -1.89
C ALA A 239 43.66 10.45 -2.73
N SER A 240 44.12 11.63 -2.31
CA SER A 240 45.35 12.21 -2.84
C SER A 240 46.49 11.26 -2.49
N GLN A 241 46.95 10.49 -3.46
CA GLN A 241 48.23 9.81 -3.35
C GLN A 241 49.31 10.88 -3.52
N SER A 242 49.81 11.39 -2.40
CA SER A 242 51.17 11.91 -2.31
C SER A 242 52.07 10.71 -2.02
N HIS A 243 52.91 10.34 -2.99
CA HIS A 243 54.33 10.00 -2.84
C HIS A 243 54.89 9.57 -4.19
#